data_AF-D5BWJ7-F1
#
_entry.id   AF-D5BWJ7-F1
#
_cell.length_a   1.000
_cell.length_b   1.000
_cell.length_c   1.000
_cell.angle_alpha   90.00
_cell.angle_beta   90.00
_cell.angle_gamma   90.00
#
_symmetry.space_group_name_H-M   'P 1'
#
loop_
_entity.id
_entity.type
_entity.pdbx_description
1 polymer ?
#
loop_
_entity_poly.entity_id
_entity_poly.type
_entity_poly.pdbx_seq_one_letter_code
_entity_poly.pdbx_strand_id
1 'polypeptide(L)'
;MQNYMKLVLEPLFFGGKDPRTIIFLVLLEAGKINPVDLISLLLLLMVANGAPVVTAFLLKDRFSGPLDGSLRLSDGHPLFGSSKTIRGIAAAILTTALIAPLFGFSLTTGALFGFWAMAGDLVSSFIKRRLSLPSGANVPGLDHIPEAFFPLCFLRSQMAIPWPNLAVILLAFALLDLFLWYLWGRLYPRFR
;
A
#
# COMPACT_ATOMS: atom_id res chain seq x y z
N MET A 1 -22.76 4.01 -3.21
CA MET A 1 -23.69 3.71 -4.33
C MET A 1 -24.95 4.59 -4.31
N GLN A 2 -25.63 4.78 -3.17
CA GLN A 2 -26.84 5.63 -3.08
C GLN A 2 -26.64 7.11 -3.47
N ASN A 3 -25.53 7.74 -3.07
CA ASN A 3 -25.25 9.14 -3.45
C ASN A 3 -24.99 9.31 -4.96
N TYR A 4 -24.38 8.32 -5.62
CA TYR A 4 -24.14 8.32 -7.07
C TYR A 4 -25.46 8.23 -7.85
N MET A 5 -26.38 7.34 -7.45
CA MET A 5 -27.69 7.25 -8.09
C MET A 5 -28.49 8.55 -7.95
N LYS A 6 -28.42 9.23 -6.80
CA LYS A 6 -29.14 10.48 -6.58
C LYS A 6 -28.59 11.63 -7.45
N LEU A 7 -27.26 11.75 -7.55
CA LEU A 7 -26.57 12.73 -8.39
C LEU A 7 -26.79 12.51 -9.90
N VAL A 8 -26.98 11.28 -10.34
CA VAL A 8 -27.22 10.94 -11.76
C VAL A 8 -28.69 11.11 -12.12
N LEU A 9 -29.61 10.64 -11.28
CA LEU A 9 -31.03 10.55 -11.63
C LEU A 9 -31.78 11.88 -11.41
N GLU A 10 -31.47 12.68 -10.38
CA GLU A 10 -32.17 13.95 -10.18
C GLU A 10 -32.00 14.94 -11.35
N PRO A 11 -30.79 15.16 -11.91
CA PRO A 11 -30.64 16.05 -13.05
C PRO A 11 -31.24 15.46 -14.34
N LEU A 12 -31.16 14.14 -14.55
CA LEU A 12 -31.68 13.50 -15.76
C LEU A 12 -33.21 13.58 -15.86
N PHE A 13 -33.91 13.53 -14.72
CA PHE A 13 -35.36 13.51 -14.66
C PHE A 13 -36.00 14.86 -14.28
N PHE A 14 -35.29 15.75 -13.57
CA PHE A 14 -35.89 16.97 -12.99
C PHE A 14 -35.17 18.30 -13.28
N GLY A 15 -33.96 18.31 -13.86
CA GLY A 15 -33.22 19.54 -14.06
C GLY A 15 -32.67 19.62 -15.46
N GLY A 16 -33.33 20.39 -16.36
CA GLY A 16 -33.08 20.51 -17.80
C GLY A 16 -31.67 20.93 -18.24
N LYS A 17 -30.64 20.23 -17.76
CA LYS A 17 -29.24 20.31 -18.15
C LYS A 17 -29.03 19.32 -19.29
N ASP A 18 -28.26 19.75 -20.29
CA ASP A 18 -27.86 18.91 -21.42
C ASP A 18 -27.23 17.59 -20.93
N PRO A 19 -27.64 16.42 -21.47
CA PRO A 19 -27.04 15.12 -21.18
C PRO A 19 -25.50 15.11 -21.21
N ARG A 20 -24.86 15.90 -22.08
CA ARG A 20 -23.39 16.00 -22.10
C ARG A 20 -22.83 16.70 -20.87
N THR A 21 -23.54 17.69 -20.35
CA THR A 21 -23.19 18.38 -19.11
C THR A 21 -23.38 17.45 -17.90
N ILE A 22 -24.43 16.62 -17.90
CA ILE A 22 -24.64 15.63 -16.83
C ILE A 22 -23.54 14.56 -16.88
N ILE A 23 -23.22 14.02 -18.06
CA ILE A 23 -22.11 13.07 -18.23
C ILE A 23 -20.79 13.71 -17.82
N PHE A 24 -20.52 14.96 -18.20
CA PHE A 24 -19.31 15.69 -17.81
C PHE A 24 -19.22 15.92 -16.30
N LEU A 25 -20.31 16.30 -15.64
CA LEU A 25 -20.37 16.47 -14.18
C LEU A 25 -20.24 15.12 -13.45
N VAL A 26 -20.85 14.06 -13.96
CA VAL A 26 -20.70 12.69 -13.43
C VAL A 26 -19.26 12.21 -13.58
N LEU A 27 -18.60 12.48 -14.70
CA LEU A 27 -17.18 12.16 -14.91
C LEU A 27 -16.26 13.00 -14.02
N LEU A 28 -16.57 14.28 -13.79
CA LEU A 28 -15.83 15.15 -12.86
C LEU A 28 -15.99 14.72 -11.40
N GLU A 29 -17.20 14.31 -11.01
CA GLU A 29 -17.48 13.87 -9.64
C GLU A 29 -17.00 12.45 -9.38
N ALA A 30 -17.07 11.55 -10.38
CA ALA A 30 -16.42 10.24 -10.36
C ALA A 30 -14.89 10.34 -10.32
N GLY A 31 -14.32 11.45 -10.80
CA GLY A 31 -12.90 11.79 -10.73
C GLY A 31 -12.45 12.39 -9.39
N LYS A 32 -13.33 12.57 -8.40
CA LYS A 32 -12.94 13.03 -7.06
C LYS A 32 -13.03 11.86 -6.09
N ILE A 33 -11.86 11.38 -5.64
CA ILE A 33 -11.85 10.55 -4.43
C ILE A 33 -12.25 11.43 -3.25
N ASN A 34 -13.20 10.95 -2.44
CA ASN A 34 -13.57 11.60 -1.19
C ASN A 34 -12.34 11.66 -0.26
N PRO A 35 -12.02 12.77 0.40
CA PRO A 35 -10.94 12.83 1.38
C PRO A 35 -10.91 11.67 2.40
N VAL A 36 -12.08 11.14 2.77
CA VAL A 36 -12.20 9.96 3.64
C VAL A 36 -11.57 8.72 3.00
N ASP A 37 -11.80 8.50 1.71
CA ASP A 37 -11.24 7.36 0.98
C ASP A 37 -9.71 7.51 0.83
N LEU A 38 -9.21 8.73 0.61
CA LEU A 38 -7.76 9.01 0.60
C LEU A 38 -7.10 8.60 1.92
N ILE A 39 -7.71 8.98 3.05
CA ILE A 39 -7.22 8.64 4.39
C ILE A 39 -7.30 7.12 4.61
N SER A 40 -8.40 6.48 4.23
CA SER A 40 -8.57 5.03 4.31
C SER A 40 -7.48 4.27 3.56
N LEU A 41 -7.13 4.71 2.35
CA LEU A 41 -6.06 4.10 1.55
C LEU A 41 -4.68 4.30 2.17
N LEU A 42 -4.42 5.50 2.68
CA LEU A 42 -3.17 5.78 3.40
C LEU A 42 -3.05 4.90 4.65
N LEU A 43 -4.12 4.77 5.44
CA LEU A 43 -4.13 3.90 6.62
C LEU A 43 -3.94 2.43 6.25
N LEU A 44 -4.56 1.96 5.16
CA LEU A 44 -4.40 0.58 4.71
C LEU A 44 -2.96 0.30 4.22
N LEU A 45 -2.28 1.27 3.59
CA LEU A 45 -0.84 1.19 3.30
C LEU A 45 -0.01 1.08 4.58
N MET A 46 -0.29 1.92 5.57
CA MET A 46 0.40 1.88 6.86
C MET A 46 0.23 0.53 7.56
N VAL A 47 -0.96 -0.07 7.49
CA VAL A 47 -1.21 -1.41 8.01
C VAL A 47 -0.38 -2.45 7.25
N ALA A 48 -0.39 -2.42 5.92
CA ALA A 48 0.33 -3.38 5.09
C ALA A 48 1.84 -3.37 5.38
N ASN A 49 2.45 -2.19 5.46
CA ASN A 49 3.89 -2.03 5.66
C ASN A 49 4.32 -2.14 7.13
N GLY A 50 3.46 -1.75 8.06
CA GLY A 50 3.71 -1.85 9.50
C GLY A 50 3.53 -3.27 10.06
N ALA A 51 2.61 -4.07 9.50
CA ALA A 51 2.29 -5.40 10.02
C ALA A 51 3.50 -6.36 10.10
N PRO A 52 4.40 -6.44 9.10
CA PRO A 52 5.62 -7.24 9.21
C PRO A 52 6.52 -6.80 10.39
N VAL A 53 6.67 -5.49 10.61
CA VAL A 53 7.50 -4.92 11.68
C VAL A 53 6.90 -5.24 13.06
N VAL A 54 5.61 -4.99 13.23
CA VAL A 54 4.90 -5.31 14.48
C VAL A 54 4.95 -6.81 14.76
N THR A 55 4.76 -7.64 13.73
CA THR A 55 4.82 -9.10 13.87
C THR A 55 6.22 -9.56 14.26
N ALA A 56 7.27 -8.98 13.66
CA ALA A 56 8.64 -9.27 14.03
C ALA A 56 8.94 -8.88 15.48
N PHE A 57 8.44 -7.73 15.93
CA PHE A 57 8.58 -7.27 17.31
C PHE A 57 7.89 -8.20 18.31
N LEU A 58 6.65 -8.62 18.03
CA LEU A 58 5.85 -9.46 18.93
C LEU A 58 6.34 -10.92 18.96
N LEU A 59 6.72 -11.48 17.81
CA LEU A 59 7.10 -12.89 17.69
C LEU A 59 8.60 -13.14 17.83
N LYS A 60 9.43 -12.09 17.80
CA LYS A 60 10.91 -12.15 17.89
C LYS A 60 11.48 -13.10 16.84
N ASP A 61 12.14 -14.19 17.23
CA ASP A 61 12.73 -15.15 16.29
C ASP A 61 11.77 -16.24 15.82
N ARG A 62 10.54 -16.31 16.38
CA ARG A 62 9.57 -17.35 16.03
C ARG A 62 9.06 -17.15 14.60
N PHE A 63 9.11 -18.22 13.81
CA PHE A 63 8.70 -18.24 12.39
C PHE A 63 9.43 -17.19 11.51
N SER A 64 10.66 -16.83 11.87
CA SER A 64 11.48 -15.83 11.18
C SER A 64 12.16 -16.33 9.88
N GLY A 65 11.72 -17.48 9.36
CA GLY A 65 12.28 -18.08 8.15
C GLY A 65 12.23 -17.10 6.96
N PRO A 66 13.36 -16.91 6.24
CA PRO A 66 13.40 -16.03 5.09
C PRO A 66 12.55 -16.61 3.95
N LEU A 67 11.84 -15.73 3.24
CA LEU A 67 10.97 -16.11 2.14
C LEU A 67 11.73 -16.81 1.01
N ASP A 68 12.95 -16.34 0.73
CA ASP A 68 13.80 -16.89 -0.33
C ASP A 68 14.58 -18.15 0.10
N GLY A 69 14.37 -18.66 1.31
CA GLY A 69 15.13 -19.80 1.83
C GLY A 69 16.64 -19.54 1.90
N SER A 70 17.07 -18.28 1.98
CA SER A 70 18.48 -17.86 1.87
C SER A 70 19.14 -18.15 0.52
N LEU A 71 18.34 -18.28 -0.55
CA LEU A 71 18.82 -18.43 -1.92
C LEU A 71 19.76 -17.28 -2.31
N ARG A 72 20.93 -17.62 -2.85
CA ARG A 72 21.87 -16.68 -3.47
C ARG A 72 21.85 -16.84 -4.98
N LEU A 73 21.89 -15.72 -5.71
CA LEU A 73 21.97 -15.72 -7.16
C LEU A 73 23.42 -15.80 -7.64
N SER A 74 23.63 -15.84 -8.95
CA SER A 74 24.95 -15.94 -9.59
C SER A 74 25.89 -14.77 -9.28
N ASP A 75 25.34 -13.62 -8.87
CA ASP A 75 26.08 -12.45 -8.41
C ASP A 75 26.52 -12.56 -6.93
N GLY A 76 26.22 -13.67 -6.24
CA GLY A 76 26.59 -13.91 -4.85
C GLY A 76 25.67 -13.23 -3.83
N HIS A 77 24.73 -12.39 -4.27
CA HIS A 77 23.78 -11.71 -3.39
C HIS A 77 22.49 -12.53 -3.21
N PRO A 78 21.82 -12.44 -2.04
CA PRO A 78 20.56 -13.15 -1.82
C PRO A 78 19.46 -12.65 -2.77
N LEU A 79 18.39 -13.43 -2.94
CA LEU A 79 17.26 -13.02 -3.79
C LEU A 79 16.53 -11.80 -3.21
N PHE A 80 16.09 -11.89 -1.95
CA PHE A 80 15.42 -10.80 -1.23
C PHE A 80 16.20 -10.41 0.04
N GLY A 81 16.77 -11.39 0.73
CA GLY A 81 17.49 -11.22 1.99
C GLY A 81 16.67 -11.60 3.23
N SER A 82 17.37 -11.78 4.35
CA SER A 82 16.81 -12.36 5.58
C SER A 82 15.69 -11.56 6.24
N SER A 83 15.60 -10.25 5.96
CA SER A 83 14.52 -9.39 6.47
C SER A 83 13.15 -9.72 5.89
N LYS A 84 13.07 -10.40 4.74
CA LYS A 84 11.80 -10.73 4.08
C LYS A 84 11.38 -12.13 4.48
N THR A 85 10.34 -12.23 5.30
CA THR A 85 9.94 -13.49 5.96
C THR A 85 8.53 -13.89 5.57
N ILE A 86 8.26 -15.20 5.58
CA ILE A 86 6.93 -15.75 5.29
C ILE A 86 5.90 -15.18 6.30
N ARG A 87 6.26 -15.12 7.58
CA ARG A 87 5.38 -14.56 8.63
C ARG A 87 5.05 -13.09 8.37
N GLY A 88 5.98 -12.31 7.84
CA GLY A 88 5.78 -10.89 7.57
C GLY A 88 4.75 -10.70 6.46
N ILE A 89 4.91 -11.45 5.36
CA ILE A 89 3.98 -11.42 4.23
C ILE A 89 2.60 -11.90 4.65
N ALA A 90 2.53 -13.02 5.38
CA ALA A 90 1.26 -13.53 5.90
C ALA A 90 0.59 -12.51 6.82
N ALA A 91 1.34 -11.88 7.72
CA ALA A 91 0.80 -10.85 8.61
C ALA A 91 0.26 -9.65 7.84
N ALA A 92 1.00 -9.14 6.85
CA ALA A 92 0.53 -8.04 6.00
C ALA A 92 -0.79 -8.39 5.31
N ILE A 93 -0.85 -9.52 4.59
CA ILE A 93 -2.06 -9.94 3.84
C ILE A 93 -3.24 -10.16 4.78
N LEU A 94 -3.05 -10.84 5.90
CA LEU A 94 -4.14 -11.15 6.84
C LEU A 94 -4.64 -9.90 7.55
N THR A 95 -3.74 -9.05 8.03
CA THR A 95 -4.14 -7.82 8.73
C THR A 95 -4.81 -6.82 7.81
N THR A 96 -4.33 -6.64 6.58
CA THR A 96 -4.99 -5.77 5.60
C THR A 96 -6.34 -6.32 5.17
N ALA A 97 -6.46 -7.64 5.00
CA ALA A 97 -7.75 -8.28 4.73
C ALA A 97 -8.76 -7.99 5.85
N LEU A 98 -8.37 -8.17 7.11
CA LEU A 98 -9.25 -7.98 8.27
C LEU A 98 -9.61 -6.52 8.55
N ILE A 99 -8.71 -5.58 8.24
CA ILE A 99 -8.93 -4.15 8.48
C ILE A 99 -9.70 -3.48 7.33
N ALA A 100 -9.55 -3.96 6.10
CA ALA A 100 -10.22 -3.41 4.91
C ALA A 100 -11.74 -3.17 5.05
N PRO A 101 -12.54 -4.06 5.67
CA PRO A 101 -13.96 -3.83 5.91
C PRO A 101 -14.28 -2.58 6.73
N LEU A 102 -13.40 -2.16 7.63
CA LEU A 102 -13.58 -0.93 8.42
C LEU A 102 -13.57 0.33 7.55
N PHE A 103 -13.01 0.23 6.35
CA PHE A 103 -12.94 1.29 5.35
C PHE A 103 -13.90 1.06 4.18
N GLY A 104 -14.81 0.09 4.28
CA GLY A 104 -15.78 -0.23 3.23
C GLY A 104 -15.24 -1.08 2.07
N PHE A 105 -14.01 -1.63 2.19
CA PHE A 105 -13.46 -2.57 1.23
C PHE A 105 -13.79 -4.02 1.61
N SER A 106 -13.85 -4.92 0.62
CA SER A 106 -14.03 -6.34 0.92
C SER A 106 -12.78 -6.97 1.55
N LEU A 107 -12.94 -8.10 2.24
CA LEU A 107 -11.82 -8.91 2.75
C LEU A 107 -10.84 -9.27 1.62
N THR A 108 -11.36 -9.66 0.45
CA THR A 108 -10.56 -10.01 -0.73
C THR A 108 -9.79 -8.82 -1.26
N THR A 109 -10.40 -7.63 -1.31
CA THR A 109 -9.72 -6.39 -1.70
C THR A 109 -8.58 -6.08 -0.75
N GLY A 110 -8.80 -6.19 0.57
CA GLY A 110 -7.75 -6.00 1.57
C GLY A 110 -6.62 -7.02 1.46
N ALA A 111 -6.94 -8.29 1.23
CA ALA A 111 -5.94 -9.35 1.05
C ALA A 111 -5.07 -9.08 -0.19
N LEU A 112 -5.69 -8.76 -1.33
CA LEU A 112 -4.99 -8.42 -2.56
C LEU A 112 -4.17 -7.13 -2.41
N PHE A 113 -4.69 -6.14 -1.68
CA PHE A 113 -3.95 -4.93 -1.37
C PHE A 113 -2.67 -5.23 -0.60
N GLY A 114 -2.76 -6.01 0.48
CA GLY A 114 -1.59 -6.45 1.25
C GLY A 114 -0.62 -7.27 0.41
N PHE A 115 -1.11 -8.14 -0.47
CA PHE A 115 -0.28 -8.90 -1.39
C PHE A 115 0.51 -7.99 -2.33
N TRP A 116 -0.14 -7.01 -2.96
CA TRP A 116 0.52 -6.07 -3.87
C TRP A 116 1.51 -5.13 -3.15
N ALA A 117 1.22 -4.73 -1.90
CA ALA A 117 2.16 -3.99 -1.07
C ALA A 117 3.43 -4.83 -0.81
N MET A 118 3.27 -6.10 -0.42
CA MET A 118 4.39 -7.02 -0.22
C MET A 118 5.13 -7.32 -1.53
N ALA A 119 4.45 -7.37 -2.67
CA ALA A 119 5.12 -7.49 -3.97
C ALA A 119 6.02 -6.28 -4.25
N GLY A 120 5.55 -5.07 -3.96
CA GLY A 120 6.36 -3.85 -4.04
C GLY A 120 7.61 -3.93 -3.14
N ASP A 121 7.43 -4.30 -1.88
CA ASP A 121 8.52 -4.47 -0.91
C ASP A 121 9.57 -5.52 -1.36
N LEU A 122 9.12 -6.62 -1.96
CA LEU A 122 10.00 -7.64 -2.53
C LEU A 122 10.77 -7.14 -3.75
N VAL A 123 10.13 -6.34 -4.60
CA VAL A 123 10.80 -5.68 -5.74
C VAL A 123 11.88 -4.72 -5.26
N SER A 124 11.57 -3.85 -4.29
CA SER A 124 12.55 -2.94 -3.68
C SER A 124 13.72 -3.73 -3.10
N SER A 125 13.43 -4.82 -2.38
CA SER A 125 14.45 -5.66 -1.77
C SER A 125 15.32 -6.37 -2.80
N PHE A 126 14.73 -6.92 -3.85
CA PHE A 126 15.47 -7.52 -4.96
C PHE A 126 16.44 -6.50 -5.58
N ILE A 127 15.95 -5.30 -5.92
CA ILE A 127 16.78 -4.23 -6.49
C ILE A 127 17.93 -3.88 -5.53
N LYS A 128 17.65 -3.72 -4.23
CA LYS A 128 18.68 -3.47 -3.22
C LYS A 128 19.75 -4.56 -3.18
N ARG A 129 19.40 -5.83 -3.38
CA ARG A 129 20.38 -6.93 -3.46
C ARG A 129 21.24 -6.87 -4.71
N ARG A 130 20.66 -6.51 -5.86
CA ARG A 130 21.42 -6.31 -7.11
C ARG A 130 22.37 -5.11 -7.05
N LEU A 131 22.07 -4.13 -6.18
CA LEU A 131 22.94 -3.00 -5.86
C LEU A 131 23.92 -3.28 -4.70
N SER A 132 24.06 -4.53 -4.29
CA SER A 132 24.95 -4.96 -3.19
C SER A 132 24.66 -4.32 -1.82
N LEU A 133 23.44 -3.81 -1.61
CA LEU A 133 23.05 -3.21 -0.32
C LEU A 133 22.66 -4.31 0.70
N PRO A 134 22.98 -4.14 2.00
CA PRO A 134 22.67 -5.14 3.03
C PRO A 134 21.16 -5.29 3.30
N SER A 135 20.74 -6.47 3.75
CA SER A 135 19.35 -6.70 4.17
C SER A 135 18.98 -5.77 5.32
N GLY A 136 17.75 -5.23 5.29
CA GLY A 136 17.30 -4.22 6.26
C GLY A 136 17.73 -2.78 5.97
N ALA A 137 18.59 -2.53 4.96
CA ALA A 137 18.89 -1.16 4.55
C ALA A 137 17.62 -0.42 4.10
N ASN A 138 17.37 0.75 4.69
CA ASN A 138 16.33 1.69 4.24
C ASN A 138 16.93 2.60 3.17
N VAL A 139 16.33 2.59 1.98
CA VAL A 139 16.69 3.47 0.87
C VAL A 139 15.49 4.35 0.54
N PRO A 140 15.47 5.62 1.00
CA PRO A 140 14.40 6.56 0.68
C PRO A 140 14.12 6.63 -0.82
N GLY A 141 12.85 6.70 -1.19
CA GLY A 141 12.40 6.57 -2.58
C GLY A 141 12.31 5.11 -3.05
N LEU A 142 13.41 4.33 -3.01
CA LEU A 142 13.40 2.96 -3.53
C LEU A 142 12.48 2.03 -2.74
N ASP A 143 12.37 2.19 -1.42
CA ASP A 143 11.49 1.35 -0.60
C ASP A 143 10.03 1.79 -0.73
N HIS A 144 9.77 3.07 -0.45
CA HIS A 144 8.43 3.63 -0.39
C HIS A 144 7.66 3.65 -1.72
N ILE A 145 8.36 3.88 -2.85
CA ILE A 145 7.68 4.02 -4.15
C ILE A 145 7.03 2.70 -4.55
N PRO A 146 7.74 1.56 -4.67
CA PRO A 146 7.11 0.30 -5.06
C PRO A 146 6.07 -0.19 -4.04
N GLU A 147 6.36 -0.05 -2.74
CA GLU A 147 5.45 -0.44 -1.64
C GLU A 147 4.08 0.25 -1.71
N ALA A 148 4.03 1.53 -2.08
CA ALA A 148 2.78 2.25 -2.29
C ALA A 148 2.23 2.09 -3.71
N PHE A 149 3.09 2.11 -4.72
CA PHE A 149 2.69 2.15 -6.12
C PHE A 149 1.96 0.87 -6.55
N PHE A 150 2.46 -0.30 -6.18
CA PHE A 150 1.88 -1.59 -6.58
C PHE A 150 0.43 -1.76 -6.08
N PRO A 151 0.13 -1.62 -4.77
CA PRO A 151 -1.23 -1.78 -4.27
C PRO A 151 -2.17 -0.65 -4.74
N LEU A 152 -1.66 0.58 -4.93
CA LEU A 152 -2.47 1.66 -5.49
C LEU A 152 -2.78 1.45 -6.98
N CYS A 153 -1.86 0.90 -7.77
CA CYS A 153 -2.12 0.50 -9.15
C CYS A 153 -3.18 -0.60 -9.24
N PHE A 154 -3.13 -1.58 -8.33
CA PHE A 154 -4.17 -2.59 -8.19
C PHE A 154 -5.54 -1.95 -7.89
N LEU A 155 -5.65 -1.05 -6.90
CA LEU A 155 -6.94 -0.42 -6.63
C LEU A 155 -7.39 0.51 -7.75
N ARG A 156 -6.46 1.17 -8.42
CA ARG A 156 -6.77 2.01 -9.58
C ARG A 156 -7.40 1.19 -10.71
N SER A 157 -6.98 -0.05 -10.93
CA SER A 157 -7.61 -0.92 -11.93
C SER A 157 -9.05 -1.32 -11.57
N GLN A 158 -9.41 -1.23 -10.28
CA GLN A 158 -10.75 -1.55 -9.77
C GLN A 158 -11.66 -0.32 -9.64
N MET A 159 -11.12 0.86 -9.33
CA MET A 159 -11.89 2.03 -8.88
C MET A 159 -11.63 3.31 -9.70
N ALA A 160 -10.92 3.23 -10.83
CA ALA A 160 -10.64 4.36 -11.74
C ALA A 160 -10.06 5.62 -11.06
N ILE A 161 -9.21 5.42 -10.05
CA ILE A 161 -8.60 6.50 -9.27
C ILE A 161 -7.76 7.43 -10.17
N PRO A 162 -7.93 8.77 -10.08
CA PRO A 162 -7.09 9.72 -10.81
C PRO A 162 -5.63 9.66 -10.39
N TRP A 163 -4.72 9.86 -11.36
CA TRP A 163 -3.28 9.89 -11.13
C TRP A 163 -2.80 10.93 -10.12
N PRO A 164 -3.34 12.18 -10.09
CA PRO A 164 -2.94 13.16 -9.06
C PRO A 164 -3.20 12.65 -7.64
N ASN A 165 -4.32 11.95 -7.43
CA ASN A 165 -4.67 11.43 -6.11
C ASN A 165 -3.72 10.30 -5.69
N LEU A 166 -3.33 9.42 -6.64
CA LEU A 166 -2.28 8.42 -6.40
C LEU A 166 -0.97 9.07 -5.98
N ALA A 167 -0.55 10.14 -6.67
CA ALA A 167 0.68 10.86 -6.35
C ALA A 167 0.64 11.48 -4.94
N VAL A 168 -0.51 12.04 -4.54
CA VAL A 168 -0.71 12.57 -3.18
C VAL A 168 -0.61 11.48 -2.13
N ILE A 169 -1.27 10.33 -2.33
CA ILE A 169 -1.19 9.20 -1.38
C ILE A 169 0.25 8.69 -1.27
N LEU A 170 0.93 8.51 -2.41
CA LEU A 170 2.31 8.02 -2.45
C LEU A 170 3.25 8.97 -1.70
N LEU A 171 3.13 10.28 -1.94
CA LEU A 171 3.92 11.28 -1.23
C LEU A 171 3.61 11.29 0.27
N ALA A 172 2.33 11.26 0.65
CA ALA A 172 1.91 11.24 2.04
C ALA A 172 2.42 9.98 2.77
N PHE A 173 2.33 8.81 2.14
CA PHE A 173 2.85 7.56 2.66
C PHE A 173 4.37 7.63 2.86
N ALA A 174 5.12 8.06 1.83
CA ALA A 174 6.57 8.16 1.92
C ALA A 174 7.03 9.11 3.04
N LEU A 175 6.38 10.27 3.19
CA LEU A 175 6.71 11.22 4.26
C LEU A 175 6.37 10.66 5.65
N LEU A 176 5.23 10.00 5.79
CA LEU A 176 4.79 9.42 7.04
C LEU A 176 5.69 8.26 7.47
N ASP A 177 6.03 7.36 6.55
CA ASP A 177 6.89 6.22 6.84
C ASP A 177 8.32 6.65 7.20
N LEU A 178 8.89 7.63 6.48
CA LEU A 178 10.18 8.25 6.83
C LEU A 178 10.14 8.88 8.23
N PHE A 179 9.06 9.58 8.56
CA PHE A 179 8.88 10.17 9.88
C PHE A 179 8.79 9.10 10.98
N LEU A 180 8.05 8.02 10.74
CA LEU A 180 7.94 6.90 11.68
C LEU A 180 9.25 6.17 11.85
N TRP A 181 10.00 5.94 10.76
CA TRP A 181 11.34 5.36 10.82
C TRP A 181 12.31 6.24 11.63
N TYR A 182 12.26 7.56 11.44
CA TYR A 182 13.03 8.52 12.24
C TYR A 182 12.66 8.44 13.74
N LEU A 183 11.37 8.45 14.07
CA LEU A 183 10.90 8.33 15.45
C LEU A 183 11.30 6.99 16.08
N TRP A 184 11.15 5.90 15.34
CA TRP A 184 11.52 4.56 15.79
C TRP A 184 12.99 4.48 16.16
N GLY A 185 13.88 5.00 15.31
CA GLY A 185 15.32 5.06 15.57
C GLY A 185 15.68 5.90 16.81
N ARG A 186 14.85 6.88 17.16
CA ARG A 186 15.03 7.70 18.37
C ARG A 186 14.58 6.99 19.64
N LEU A 187 13.47 6.23 19.58
CA LEU A 187 12.91 5.52 20.73
C LEU A 187 13.62 4.19 21.00
N TYR A 188 14.12 3.53 19.96
CA TYR A 188 14.75 2.22 20.05
C TYR A 188 16.14 2.18 19.37
N PRO A 189 17.16 2.83 19.95
CA PRO A 189 18.49 2.96 19.32
C PRO A 189 19.20 1.63 19.05
N ARG A 190 18.81 0.55 19.75
CA ARG A 190 19.37 -0.80 19.58
C ARG A 190 19.02 -1.45 18.23
N PHE A 191 18.10 -0.88 17.46
CA PHE A 191 17.62 -1.42 16.18
C PHE A 191 18.01 -0.55 14.98
N ARG A 192 19.04 0.29 15.15
CA ARG A 192 19.59 1.14 14.09
C ARG A 192 20.68 0.42 13.31
#